data_AF-A0A505H0Q4-F1
#
_entry.id   AF-A0A505H0Q4-F1
#
_cell.length_a   1.000
_cell.length_b   1.000
_cell.length_c   1.000
_cell.angle_alpha   90.00
_cell.angle_beta   90.00
_cell.angle_gamma   90.00
#
_symmetry.space_group_name_H-M   'P 1'
#
loop_
_entity.id
_entity.type
_entity.pdbx_description
1 polymer ?
#
loop_
_entity_poly.entity_id
_entity_poly.type
_entity_poly.pdbx_seq_one_letter_code
_entity_poly.pdbx_strand_id
1 'polypeptide(L)'
;MRSPLTRRSVLIVGAAGAGLGLLSGCGLRLDTPPEIPTLDASQELRNRIARILAEASVTDGDPETAGEDLQKLRDAIGPVWAPPSELATEPPPTEQPRSYLDAAEAVSTAVFDAVSQLGSGLIPVLTDVATGCALTAGTVRAEIREGAEQRLREAFAGAADDARATPAEAAPDSSPGQDGGAKDWNTILDQARAAAYGYERLAVHFDRKSRERQSALDRLESLGSLVGEMLENLGEKAAGPDAPAWKLDPSPTDAESAAQLALSLEDAVAASLLPWLRTDPAAALRVWESARAREAFAAPQPLRYTYDAGPESPKAGT
;
A
#
# COMPACT_ATOMS: atom_id res chain seq x y z
N MET A 1 -35.40 3.39 -5.01
CA MET A 1 -35.25 2.12 -5.74
C MET A 1 -33.77 1.92 -6.05
N ARG A 2 -33.31 0.68 -5.90
CA ARG A 2 -31.92 0.21 -5.89
C ARG A 2 -31.15 0.54 -7.17
N SER A 3 -29.84 0.75 -7.02
CA SER A 3 -28.78 0.13 -7.84
C SER A 3 -27.47 0.05 -7.03
N PRO A 4 -26.96 -1.14 -6.70
CA PRO A 4 -25.66 -1.32 -6.05
C PRO A 4 -24.54 -1.24 -7.08
N LEU A 5 -23.49 -0.47 -6.80
CA LEU A 5 -22.29 -0.43 -7.64
C LEU A 5 -21.46 -1.70 -7.44
N THR A 6 -21.06 -2.24 -8.57
CA THR A 6 -20.58 -3.59 -8.83
C THR A 6 -19.17 -3.84 -8.26
N ARG A 7 -19.01 -4.95 -7.53
CA ARG A 7 -17.72 -5.48 -7.05
C ARG A 7 -16.83 -5.89 -8.24
N ARG A 8 -15.58 -5.45 -8.25
CA ARG A 8 -14.53 -6.00 -9.12
C ARG A 8 -13.72 -7.02 -8.33
N SER A 9 -14.03 -8.29 -8.54
CA SER A 9 -13.18 -9.42 -8.17
C SER A 9 -12.11 -9.58 -9.25
N VAL A 10 -10.84 -9.61 -8.87
CA VAL A 10 -9.73 -9.92 -9.79
C VAL A 10 -9.33 -11.37 -9.54
N LEU A 11 -9.89 -12.26 -10.36
CA LEU A 11 -9.40 -13.62 -10.58
C LEU A 11 -8.26 -13.56 -11.59
N ILE A 12 -7.10 -14.13 -11.26
CA ILE A 12 -6.14 -14.61 -12.26
C ILE A 12 -5.90 -16.08 -11.99
N VAL A 13 -6.45 -16.89 -12.89
CA VAL A 13 -6.13 -18.30 -13.11
C VAL A 13 -4.95 -18.33 -14.09
N GLY A 14 -3.87 -19.01 -13.74
CA GLY A 14 -2.72 -19.28 -14.60
C GLY A 14 -2.07 -20.59 -14.19
N ALA A 15 -2.22 -21.61 -15.03
CA ALA A 15 -1.95 -23.01 -14.72
C ALA A 15 -0.47 -23.40 -14.81
N ALA A 16 -0.03 -24.24 -13.87
CA ALA A 16 0.95 -25.28 -14.10
C ALA A 16 0.49 -26.54 -13.34
N GLY A 17 -0.27 -27.38 -14.03
CA GLY A 17 -0.65 -28.69 -13.54
C GLY A 17 0.54 -29.65 -13.66
N ALA A 18 1.02 -30.13 -12.52
CA ALA A 18 1.69 -31.41 -12.41
C ALA A 18 0.79 -32.30 -11.53
N GLY A 19 0.12 -33.26 -12.16
CA GLY A 19 -0.84 -34.13 -11.51
C GLY A 19 -0.18 -35.00 -10.44
N LEU A 20 -0.85 -35.13 -9.30
CA LEU A 20 -0.67 -36.27 -8.42
C LEU A 20 -1.98 -37.03 -8.39
N GLY A 21 -2.01 -38.08 -9.21
CA GLY A 21 -3.07 -39.04 -9.26
C GLY A 21 -3.28 -39.68 -7.90
N LEU A 22 -4.56 -39.89 -7.58
CA LEU A 22 -5.03 -40.78 -6.54
C LEU A 22 -4.40 -42.17 -6.73
N LEU A 23 -3.39 -42.49 -5.93
CA LEU A 23 -2.96 -43.86 -5.70
C LEU A 23 -3.24 -44.24 -4.26
N SER A 24 -4.38 -44.91 -4.09
CA SER A 24 -4.65 -45.80 -2.98
C SER A 24 -3.63 -46.95 -2.97
N GLY A 25 -2.94 -47.16 -1.85
CA GLY A 25 -2.34 -48.45 -1.50
C GLY A 25 -0.83 -48.49 -1.30
N CYS A 26 -0.44 -48.88 -0.07
CA CYS A 26 0.80 -49.54 0.34
C CYS A 26 2.11 -48.71 0.35
N GLY A 27 2.42 -48.16 1.53
CA GLY A 27 3.76 -48.23 2.12
C GLY A 27 4.92 -47.63 1.32
N LEU A 28 4.81 -46.38 0.87
CA LEU A 28 6.00 -45.60 0.53
C LEU A 28 6.56 -45.01 1.84
N ARG A 29 7.70 -45.53 2.30
CA ARG A 29 8.56 -44.77 3.22
C ARG A 29 9.09 -43.57 2.44
N LEU A 30 8.49 -42.42 2.67
CA LEU A 30 9.15 -41.15 2.39
C LEU A 30 10.22 -41.00 3.48
N ASP A 31 11.42 -41.54 3.24
CA ASP A 31 12.62 -41.24 4.05
C ASP A 31 13.10 -39.79 3.79
N THR A 32 12.38 -39.02 2.98
CA THR A 32 12.55 -37.58 2.85
C THR A 32 11.70 -36.90 3.93
N PRO A 33 12.31 -36.23 4.93
CA PRO A 33 11.55 -35.41 5.86
C PRO A 33 10.73 -34.38 5.05
N PRO A 34 9.46 -34.13 5.40
CA PRO A 34 8.64 -33.15 4.69
C PRO A 34 9.34 -31.80 4.71
N GLU A 35 9.51 -31.22 3.53
CA GLU A 35 10.23 -29.97 3.33
C GLU A 35 9.41 -28.83 3.92
N ILE A 36 9.97 -28.14 4.92
CA ILE A 36 9.36 -26.94 5.49
C ILE A 36 9.58 -25.81 4.48
N PRO A 37 8.53 -25.11 4.01
CA PRO A 37 8.70 -23.97 3.12
C PRO A 37 9.60 -22.93 3.79
N THR A 38 10.73 -22.61 3.16
CA THR A 38 11.57 -21.50 3.59
C THR A 38 10.87 -20.19 3.25
N LEU A 39 10.73 -19.33 4.26
CA LEU A 39 10.17 -18.00 4.05
C LEU A 39 11.21 -17.14 3.33
N ASP A 40 10.78 -16.41 2.29
CA ASP A 40 11.58 -15.32 1.76
C ASP A 40 11.55 -14.11 2.71
N ALA A 41 12.44 -13.13 2.49
CA ALA A 41 12.54 -11.95 3.35
C ALA A 41 11.22 -11.16 3.50
N SER A 42 10.37 -11.15 2.47
CA SER A 42 9.07 -10.46 2.53
C SER A 42 8.08 -11.23 3.41
N GLN A 43 8.09 -12.56 3.31
CA GLN A 43 7.28 -13.43 4.16
C GLN A 43 7.77 -13.46 5.61
N GLU A 44 9.09 -13.39 5.84
CA GLU A 44 9.67 -13.25 7.17
C GLU A 44 9.24 -11.93 7.83
N LEU A 45 9.30 -10.82 7.08
CA LEU A 45 8.82 -9.52 7.55
C LEU A 45 7.31 -9.54 7.82
N ARG A 46 6.52 -10.07 6.90
CA ARG A 46 5.07 -10.25 7.07
C ARG A 46 4.77 -11.08 8.32
N ASN A 47 5.52 -12.15 8.57
CA ASN A 47 5.35 -12.99 9.74
C ASN A 47 5.74 -12.25 11.03
N ARG A 48 6.82 -11.46 11.01
CA ARG A 48 7.20 -10.59 12.14
C ARG A 48 6.09 -9.59 12.47
N ILE A 49 5.52 -8.94 11.48
CA ILE A 49 4.41 -7.99 11.66
C ILE A 49 3.18 -8.70 12.23
N ALA A 50 2.84 -9.89 11.72
CA ALA A 50 1.75 -10.69 12.25
C ALA A 50 1.95 -11.01 13.75
N ARG A 51 3.19 -11.32 14.19
CA ARG A 51 3.49 -11.53 15.61
C ARG A 51 3.37 -10.25 16.45
N ILE A 52 3.90 -9.13 15.96
CA ILE A 52 3.78 -7.82 16.64
C ILE A 52 2.29 -7.47 16.83
N LEU A 53 1.49 -7.59 15.77
CA LEU A 53 0.07 -7.29 15.82
C LEU A 53 -0.71 -8.30 16.68
N ALA A 54 -0.32 -9.57 16.73
CA ALA A 54 -0.95 -10.56 17.60
C ALA A 54 -0.76 -10.23 19.10
N GLU A 55 0.43 -9.78 19.49
CA GLU A 55 0.76 -9.41 20.88
C GLU A 55 0.37 -7.97 21.25
N ALA A 56 -0.11 -7.19 20.29
CA ALA A 56 -0.57 -5.82 20.53
C ALA A 56 -1.90 -5.81 21.31
N SER A 57 -2.04 -4.86 22.23
CA SER A 57 -3.25 -4.64 23.01
C SER A 57 -3.62 -3.16 23.05
N VAL A 58 -4.92 -2.88 23.19
CA VAL A 58 -5.42 -1.52 23.35
C VAL A 58 -5.32 -1.12 24.82
N THR A 59 -4.85 0.08 25.07
CA THR A 59 -4.53 0.65 26.38
C THR A 59 -5.09 2.06 26.52
N ASP A 60 -5.14 2.57 27.74
CA ASP A 60 -5.54 3.94 28.01
C ASP A 60 -4.56 4.92 27.33
N GLY A 61 -5.07 5.78 26.46
CA GLY A 61 -4.28 6.73 25.67
C GLY A 61 -4.14 6.37 24.18
N ASP A 62 -4.62 5.19 23.77
CA ASP A 62 -4.74 4.85 22.35
C ASP A 62 -5.93 5.59 21.69
N PRO A 63 -5.94 5.75 20.34
CA PRO A 63 -7.09 6.28 19.62
C PRO A 63 -8.38 5.51 19.92
N GLU A 64 -9.53 6.18 19.92
CA GLU A 64 -10.83 5.51 20.17
C GLU A 64 -11.12 4.36 19.19
N THR A 65 -10.58 4.43 17.97
CA THR A 65 -10.73 3.41 16.92
C THR A 65 -9.70 2.28 17.02
N ALA A 66 -8.74 2.33 17.94
CA ALA A 66 -7.59 1.43 17.98
C ALA A 66 -7.97 -0.06 18.01
N GLY A 67 -9.05 -0.42 18.70
CA GLY A 67 -9.53 -1.81 18.73
C GLY A 67 -10.02 -2.31 17.37
N GLU A 68 -10.83 -1.51 16.67
CA GLU A 68 -11.32 -1.85 15.33
C GLU A 68 -10.19 -1.84 14.30
N ASP A 69 -9.30 -0.86 14.40
CA ASP A 69 -8.18 -0.69 13.48
C ASP A 69 -7.16 -1.82 13.65
N LEU A 70 -6.84 -2.20 14.89
CA LEU A 70 -5.98 -3.34 15.17
C LEU A 70 -6.55 -4.64 14.56
N GLN A 71 -7.85 -4.86 14.65
CA GLN A 71 -8.47 -6.04 14.04
C GLN A 71 -8.36 -6.01 12.52
N LYS A 72 -8.65 -4.87 11.87
CA LYS A 72 -8.50 -4.72 10.41
C LYS A 72 -7.06 -5.01 9.97
N LEU A 73 -6.07 -4.47 10.69
CA LEU A 73 -4.64 -4.67 10.40
C LEU A 73 -4.25 -6.15 10.55
N ARG A 74 -4.75 -6.84 11.59
CA ARG A 74 -4.55 -8.29 11.79
C ARG A 74 -5.15 -9.11 10.65
N ASP A 75 -6.36 -8.77 10.23
CA ASP A 75 -7.05 -9.48 9.15
C ASP A 75 -6.32 -9.30 7.81
N ALA A 76 -5.82 -8.09 7.53
CA ALA A 76 -5.06 -7.80 6.31
C ALA A 76 -3.69 -8.48 6.26
N ILE A 77 -2.94 -8.47 7.36
CA ILE A 77 -1.65 -9.16 7.40
C ILE A 77 -1.85 -10.67 7.39
N GLY A 78 -2.91 -11.16 8.02
CA GLY A 78 -3.25 -12.58 8.21
C GLY A 78 -2.59 -13.22 9.44
N PRO A 79 -2.79 -14.53 9.66
CA PRO A 79 -2.31 -15.20 10.87
C PRO A 79 -0.78 -15.32 10.92
N VAL A 80 -0.23 -15.43 12.13
CA VAL A 80 1.18 -15.78 12.36
C VAL A 80 1.49 -17.09 11.64
N TRP A 81 2.54 -17.09 10.82
CA TRP A 81 3.01 -18.31 10.19
C TRP A 81 3.66 -19.20 11.25
N ALA A 82 3.18 -20.44 11.34
CA ALA A 82 3.74 -21.49 12.17
C ALA A 82 3.83 -22.77 11.33
N PRO A 83 4.99 -23.44 11.26
CA PRO A 83 5.08 -24.74 10.63
C PRO A 83 4.27 -25.77 11.44
N PRO A 84 3.82 -26.89 10.84
CA PRO A 84 3.17 -27.96 11.58
C PRO A 84 3.99 -28.35 12.82
N SER A 85 3.34 -28.55 13.96
CA SER A 85 4.03 -28.79 15.25
C SER A 85 4.93 -30.02 15.25
N GLU A 86 4.67 -30.97 14.35
CA GLU A 86 5.47 -32.17 14.13
C GLU A 86 6.81 -31.88 13.41
N LEU A 87 6.92 -30.72 12.75
CA LEU A 87 8.06 -30.28 11.95
C LEU A 87 8.76 -29.04 12.53
N ALA A 88 8.11 -28.35 13.47
CA ALA A 88 8.70 -27.22 14.17
C ALA A 88 9.88 -27.70 15.03
N THR A 89 11.10 -27.44 14.58
CA THR A 89 12.32 -27.75 15.36
C THR A 89 12.59 -26.70 16.43
N GLU A 90 12.08 -25.48 16.26
CA GLU A 90 12.22 -24.37 17.21
C GLU A 90 10.91 -23.56 17.28
N PRO A 91 10.51 -23.07 18.48
CA PRO A 91 9.36 -22.18 18.59
C PRO A 91 9.64 -20.85 17.89
N PRO A 92 8.61 -20.21 17.30
CA PRO A 92 8.79 -18.91 16.66
C PRO A 92 9.28 -17.86 17.67
N PRO A 93 10.08 -16.86 17.26
CA PRO A 93 10.56 -15.81 18.14
C PRO A 93 9.39 -15.13 18.85
N THR A 94 9.44 -15.08 20.18
CA THR A 94 8.41 -14.41 20.98
C THR A 94 8.54 -12.90 20.83
N GLU A 95 7.43 -12.24 20.46
CA GLU A 95 7.36 -10.78 20.47
C GLU A 95 6.98 -10.28 21.87
N GLN A 96 7.50 -9.12 22.24
CA GLN A 96 7.11 -8.48 23.50
C GLN A 96 5.69 -7.89 23.37
N PRO A 97 4.85 -7.97 24.42
CA PRO A 97 3.56 -7.27 24.46
C PRO A 97 3.75 -5.77 24.28
N ARG A 98 2.89 -5.14 23.48
CA ARG A 98 2.96 -3.72 23.13
C ARG A 98 1.58 -3.06 23.22
N SER A 99 1.56 -1.76 23.50
CA SER A 99 0.37 -0.93 23.27
C SER A 99 0.08 -0.85 21.75
N TYR A 100 -1.11 -0.42 21.36
CA TYR A 100 -1.44 -0.21 19.95
C TYR A 100 -0.46 0.78 19.30
N LEU A 101 -0.21 1.91 19.96
CA LEU A 101 0.69 2.92 19.44
C LEU A 101 2.15 2.42 19.31
N ASP A 102 2.66 1.64 20.26
CA ASP A 102 4.03 1.08 20.17
C ASP A 102 4.13 -0.02 19.09
N ALA A 103 3.06 -0.81 18.93
CA ALA A 103 2.98 -1.78 17.85
C ALA A 103 2.92 -1.08 16.48
N ALA A 104 2.16 0.00 16.36
CA ALA A 104 2.07 0.79 15.15
C ALA A 104 3.44 1.36 14.75
N GLU A 105 4.18 1.96 15.69
CA GLU A 105 5.54 2.45 15.47
C GLU A 105 6.50 1.34 15.04
N ALA A 106 6.46 0.19 15.73
CA ALA A 106 7.32 -0.95 15.41
C ALA A 106 7.03 -1.52 14.02
N VAL A 107 5.75 -1.61 13.64
CA VAL A 107 5.33 -2.10 12.31
C VAL A 107 5.72 -1.12 11.22
N SER A 108 5.39 0.17 11.36
CA SER A 108 5.72 1.17 10.33
C SER A 108 7.22 1.31 10.14
N THR A 109 8.00 1.27 11.22
CA THR A 109 9.47 1.28 11.17
C THR A 109 10.00 0.05 10.42
N ALA A 110 9.59 -1.15 10.83
CA ALA A 110 10.10 -2.38 10.22
C ALA A 110 9.79 -2.49 8.72
N VAL A 111 8.61 -2.02 8.30
CA VAL A 111 8.24 -2.01 6.87
C VAL A 111 9.01 -0.95 6.10
N PHE A 112 9.02 0.31 6.56
CA PHE A 112 9.63 1.39 5.80
C PHE A 112 11.17 1.34 5.79
N ASP A 113 11.80 0.70 6.77
CA ASP A 113 13.23 0.38 6.72
C ASP A 113 13.55 -0.68 5.66
N ALA A 114 12.61 -1.58 5.36
CA ALA A 114 12.80 -2.70 4.42
C ALA A 114 12.16 -2.46 3.03
N VAL A 115 11.36 -1.39 2.86
CA VAL A 115 10.43 -1.23 1.74
C VAL A 115 11.10 -1.30 0.37
N SER A 116 12.29 -0.71 0.22
CA SER A 116 13.05 -0.71 -1.04
C SER A 116 13.60 -2.09 -1.44
N GLN A 117 13.57 -3.07 -0.52
CA GLN A 117 14.09 -4.42 -0.71
C GLN A 117 12.99 -5.49 -0.77
N LEU A 118 11.71 -5.09 -0.67
CA LEU A 118 10.59 -6.02 -0.66
C LEU A 118 10.34 -6.65 -2.03
N GLY A 119 9.98 -7.93 -2.03
CA GLY A 119 9.52 -8.66 -3.20
C GLY A 119 8.08 -8.33 -3.57
N SER A 120 7.77 -8.34 -4.87
CA SER A 120 6.55 -7.81 -5.51
C SER A 120 5.21 -8.28 -4.92
N GLY A 121 5.12 -9.52 -4.42
CA GLY A 121 3.86 -10.11 -3.98
C GLY A 121 3.24 -9.47 -2.73
N LEU A 122 4.05 -8.96 -1.81
CA LEU A 122 3.59 -8.46 -0.50
C LEU A 122 3.74 -6.95 -0.32
N ILE A 123 4.40 -6.25 -1.24
CA ILE A 123 4.61 -4.79 -1.18
C ILE A 123 3.30 -4.05 -0.88
N PRO A 124 2.17 -4.32 -1.56
CA PRO A 124 0.95 -3.56 -1.31
C PRO A 124 0.40 -3.74 0.10
N VAL A 125 0.35 -4.99 0.61
CA VAL A 125 -0.18 -5.29 1.95
C VAL A 125 0.68 -4.64 3.02
N LEU A 126 1.99 -4.84 2.94
CA LEU A 126 2.93 -4.35 3.93
C LEU A 126 2.94 -2.82 3.98
N THR A 127 2.96 -2.18 2.81
CA THR A 127 2.95 -0.72 2.69
C THR A 127 1.65 -0.12 3.21
N ASP A 128 0.49 -0.72 2.90
CA ASP A 128 -0.80 -0.21 3.34
C ASP A 128 -0.99 -0.36 4.86
N VAL A 129 -0.63 -1.52 5.42
CA VAL A 129 -0.62 -1.76 6.88
C VAL A 129 0.31 -0.77 7.59
N ALA A 130 1.53 -0.58 7.10
CA ALA A 130 2.49 0.35 7.68
C ALA A 130 2.02 1.81 7.62
N THR A 131 1.44 2.21 6.48
CA THR A 131 0.85 3.54 6.29
C THR A 131 -0.30 3.74 7.27
N GLY A 132 -1.24 2.79 7.33
CA GLY A 132 -2.36 2.81 8.25
C GLY A 132 -1.94 2.94 9.71
N CYS A 133 -1.01 2.09 10.17
CA CYS A 133 -0.41 2.16 11.50
C CYS A 133 0.14 3.56 11.82
N ALA A 134 1.01 4.10 10.95
CA ALA A 134 1.65 5.38 11.21
C ALA A 134 0.67 6.56 11.22
N LEU A 135 -0.34 6.55 10.33
CA LEU A 135 -1.32 7.64 10.26
C LEU A 135 -2.32 7.61 11.42
N THR A 136 -2.84 6.44 11.78
CA THR A 136 -3.76 6.26 12.91
C THR A 136 -3.07 6.58 14.23
N ALA A 137 -1.87 6.05 14.47
CA ALA A 137 -1.07 6.37 15.65
C ALA A 137 -0.62 7.84 15.68
N GLY A 138 -0.36 8.41 14.50
CA GLY A 138 0.00 9.81 14.28
C GLY A 138 -1.02 10.84 14.75
N THR A 139 -2.27 10.43 14.97
CA THR A 139 -3.32 11.29 15.56
C THR A 139 -3.07 11.59 17.03
N VAL A 140 -2.35 10.71 17.72
CA VAL A 140 -2.00 10.83 19.14
C VAL A 140 -0.51 11.17 19.31
N ARG A 141 0.36 10.50 18.56
CA ARG A 141 1.83 10.70 18.58
C ARG A 141 2.35 11.09 17.20
N ALA A 142 2.43 12.40 16.94
CA ALA A 142 2.82 12.95 15.64
C ALA A 142 4.22 12.47 15.19
N GLU A 143 5.10 12.16 16.14
CA GLU A 143 6.47 11.70 15.91
C GLU A 143 6.51 10.36 15.17
N ILE A 144 5.53 9.48 15.40
CA ILE A 144 5.42 8.19 14.69
C ILE A 144 5.18 8.44 13.19
N ARG A 145 4.27 9.36 12.87
CA ARG A 145 3.95 9.73 11.49
C ARG A 145 5.13 10.42 10.80
N GLU A 146 5.76 11.36 11.49
CA GLU A 146 6.92 12.10 10.96
C GLU A 146 8.12 11.17 10.74
N GLY A 147 8.39 10.27 11.68
CA GLY A 147 9.46 9.28 11.57
C GLY A 147 9.22 8.25 10.47
N ALA A 148 7.96 7.87 10.21
CA ALA A 148 7.59 7.01 9.10
C ALA A 148 7.77 7.70 7.75
N GLU A 149 7.33 8.96 7.63
CA GLU A 149 7.50 9.77 6.43
C GLU A 149 8.98 9.99 6.09
N GLN A 150 9.80 10.29 7.10
CA GLN A 150 11.24 10.45 6.92
C GLN A 150 11.90 9.18 6.39
N ARG A 151 11.63 8.02 7.01
CA ARG A 151 12.16 6.73 6.57
C ARG A 151 11.78 6.40 5.13
N LEU A 152 10.52 6.64 4.78
CA LEU A 152 10.04 6.37 3.44
C LEU A 152 10.76 7.24 2.40
N ARG A 153 11.02 8.52 2.71
CA ARG A 153 11.84 9.38 1.84
C ARG A 153 13.29 8.91 1.76
N GLU A 154 13.90 8.57 2.89
CA GLU A 154 15.29 8.09 2.94
C GLU A 154 15.47 6.79 2.16
N ALA A 155 14.50 5.88 2.22
CA ALA A 155 14.52 4.61 1.50
C ALA A 155 14.61 4.78 -0.03
N PHE A 156 14.10 5.90 -0.57
CA PHE A 156 14.09 6.18 -2.00
C PHE A 156 14.93 7.40 -2.42
N ALA A 157 15.57 8.09 -1.48
CA ALA A 157 16.44 9.23 -1.77
C ALA A 157 17.66 8.84 -2.63
N GLY A 158 18.23 7.65 -2.40
CA GLY A 158 19.40 7.15 -3.14
C GLY A 158 19.12 6.78 -4.61
N ALA A 159 17.88 6.39 -4.94
CA ALA A 159 17.51 5.99 -6.30
C ALA A 159 17.54 7.17 -7.29
N ALA A 160 17.28 8.40 -6.80
CA ALA A 160 17.31 9.61 -7.61
C ALA A 160 18.72 10.13 -7.91
N ASP A 161 19.69 9.91 -7.02
CA ASP A 161 21.08 10.36 -7.19
C ASP A 161 21.87 9.43 -8.13
N ASP A 162 21.68 8.11 -8.04
CA ASP A 162 22.36 7.14 -8.94
C ASP A 162 21.87 7.25 -10.40
N ALA A 163 20.59 7.58 -10.61
CA ALA A 163 20.03 7.86 -11.93
C ALA A 163 20.58 9.16 -12.55
N ARG A 164 20.97 10.14 -11.71
CA ARG A 164 21.59 11.41 -12.16
C ARG A 164 23.08 11.29 -12.43
N ALA A 165 23.76 10.31 -11.83
CA ALA A 165 25.21 10.15 -11.91
C ALA A 165 25.70 9.46 -13.21
N THR A 166 24.80 8.86 -14.00
CA THR A 166 25.19 8.11 -15.20
C THR A 166 24.47 8.65 -16.45
N PRO A 167 25.16 9.35 -17.38
CA PRO A 167 24.63 9.57 -18.71
C PRO A 167 24.66 8.23 -19.45
N ALA A 168 23.55 7.49 -19.39
CA ALA A 168 23.41 6.28 -20.19
C ALA A 168 23.27 6.68 -21.67
N GLU A 169 24.27 6.33 -22.48
CA GLU A 169 24.17 6.34 -23.92
C GLU A 169 22.91 5.59 -24.35
N ALA A 170 22.09 6.23 -25.18
CA ALA A 170 20.85 5.68 -25.71
C ALA A 170 21.12 4.39 -26.49
N ALA A 171 20.88 3.24 -25.84
CA ALA A 171 20.78 1.96 -26.52
C ALA A 171 19.43 1.91 -27.29
N PRO A 172 19.42 1.44 -28.55
CA PRO A 172 18.23 1.48 -29.38
C PRO A 172 17.19 0.44 -28.94
N ASP A 173 15.93 0.84 -29.11
CA ASP A 173 14.68 0.09 -28.97
C ASP A 173 14.82 -1.42 -29.15
N SER A 174 14.50 -2.16 -28.10
CA SER A 174 13.97 -3.53 -28.16
C SER A 174 13.45 -3.93 -26.78
N SER A 175 12.12 -4.05 -26.61
CA SER A 175 11.52 -5.26 -26.03
C SER A 175 9.98 -5.26 -26.03
N PRO A 176 9.35 -6.38 -26.44
CA PRO A 176 7.90 -6.57 -26.37
C PRO A 176 7.45 -6.72 -24.91
N GLY A 177 6.61 -5.79 -24.45
CA GLY A 177 6.11 -5.72 -23.06
C GLY A 177 5.75 -4.30 -22.56
N GLN A 178 6.17 -3.26 -23.30
CA GLN A 178 5.97 -1.85 -22.94
C GLN A 178 4.51 -1.37 -22.87
N ASP A 179 3.58 -2.01 -23.59
CA ASP A 179 2.19 -1.53 -23.69
C ASP A 179 1.44 -1.60 -22.35
N GLY A 180 1.76 -2.56 -21.48
CA GLY A 180 1.14 -2.72 -20.17
C GLY A 180 1.54 -1.61 -19.20
N GLY A 181 2.85 -1.38 -19.06
CA GLY A 181 3.40 -0.33 -18.19
C GLY A 181 2.99 1.07 -18.66
N ALA A 182 3.06 1.35 -19.96
CA ALA A 182 2.64 2.65 -20.50
C ALA A 182 1.15 2.95 -20.24
N LYS A 183 0.29 1.94 -20.24
CA LYS A 183 -1.13 2.11 -19.91
C LYS A 183 -1.35 2.44 -18.43
N ASP A 184 -0.64 1.74 -17.54
CA ASP A 184 -0.74 1.98 -16.10
C ASP A 184 -0.20 3.38 -15.75
N TRP A 185 0.92 3.79 -16.34
CA TRP A 185 1.47 5.14 -16.20
C TRP A 185 0.54 6.23 -16.72
N ASN A 186 -0.07 6.03 -17.89
CA ASN A 186 -1.07 6.97 -18.39
C ASN A 186 -2.30 7.05 -17.47
N THR A 187 -2.72 5.93 -16.88
CA THR A 187 -3.81 5.93 -15.92
C THR A 187 -3.46 6.75 -14.68
N ILE A 188 -2.24 6.62 -14.15
CA ILE A 188 -1.75 7.42 -13.02
C ILE A 188 -1.66 8.90 -13.41
N LEU A 189 -1.12 9.21 -14.59
CA LEU A 189 -1.02 10.58 -15.12
C LEU A 189 -2.40 11.25 -15.20
N ASP A 190 -3.39 10.56 -15.75
CA ASP A 190 -4.76 11.09 -15.86
C ASP A 190 -5.39 11.33 -14.49
N GLN A 191 -5.24 10.40 -13.55
CA GLN A 191 -5.76 10.59 -12.18
C GLN A 191 -5.02 11.72 -11.43
N ALA A 192 -3.71 11.85 -11.62
CA ALA A 192 -2.92 12.91 -11.00
C ALA A 192 -3.32 14.29 -11.53
N ARG A 193 -3.55 14.44 -12.85
CA ARG A 193 -4.08 15.67 -13.46
C ARG A 193 -5.49 15.99 -12.98
N ALA A 194 -6.37 14.99 -12.91
CA ALA A 194 -7.73 15.14 -12.38
C ALA A 194 -7.72 15.60 -10.92
N ALA A 195 -6.88 14.97 -10.09
CA ALA A 195 -6.71 15.35 -8.71
C ALA A 195 -6.12 16.76 -8.57
N ALA A 196 -5.09 17.13 -9.34
CA ALA A 196 -4.49 18.45 -9.27
C ALA A 196 -5.54 19.54 -9.56
N TYR A 197 -6.29 19.40 -10.65
CA TYR A 197 -7.39 20.32 -10.96
C TYR A 197 -8.47 20.31 -9.85
N GLY A 198 -8.82 19.15 -9.32
CA GLY A 198 -9.76 19.03 -8.20
C GLY A 198 -9.29 19.78 -6.95
N TYR A 199 -8.01 19.66 -6.60
CA TYR A 199 -7.39 20.33 -5.45
C TYR A 199 -7.37 21.85 -5.60
N GLU A 200 -7.10 22.36 -6.81
CA GLU A 200 -7.22 23.79 -7.11
C GLU A 200 -8.64 24.31 -6.85
N ARG A 201 -9.66 23.53 -7.22
CA ARG A 201 -11.07 23.91 -7.06
C ARG A 201 -11.56 23.76 -5.64
N LEU A 202 -11.21 22.69 -4.93
CA LEU A 202 -11.70 22.47 -3.56
C LEU A 202 -11.03 23.43 -2.55
N ALA A 203 -9.77 23.84 -2.78
CA ALA A 203 -9.02 24.70 -1.85
C ALA A 203 -9.69 26.05 -1.57
N VAL A 204 -10.48 26.59 -2.51
CA VAL A 204 -11.15 27.88 -2.33
C VAL A 204 -12.34 27.81 -1.37
N HIS A 205 -12.88 26.62 -1.11
CA HIS A 205 -14.00 26.40 -0.20
C HIS A 205 -13.57 26.31 1.28
N PHE A 206 -12.26 26.31 1.53
CA PHE A 206 -11.70 26.32 2.88
C PHE A 206 -11.16 27.70 3.26
N ASP A 207 -11.27 28.02 4.55
CA ASP A 207 -10.74 29.24 5.13
C ASP A 207 -9.25 29.40 4.84
N ARG A 208 -8.81 30.64 4.58
CA ARG A 208 -7.43 30.93 4.14
C ARG A 208 -6.35 30.42 5.11
N LYS A 209 -6.68 30.33 6.40
CA LYS A 209 -5.78 29.90 7.48
C LYS A 209 -6.09 28.48 7.99
N SER A 210 -7.02 27.78 7.35
CA SER A 210 -7.41 26.44 7.78
C SER A 210 -6.32 25.43 7.43
N ARG A 211 -6.24 24.36 8.23
CA ARG A 211 -5.31 23.26 8.01
C ARG A 211 -5.61 22.57 6.67
N GLU A 212 -6.89 22.37 6.38
CA GLU A 212 -7.41 21.74 5.18
C GLU A 212 -6.95 22.48 3.93
N ARG A 213 -7.01 23.82 3.93
CA ARG A 213 -6.52 24.61 2.80
C ARG A 213 -5.02 24.47 2.59
N GLN A 214 -4.23 24.51 3.67
CA GLN A 214 -2.78 24.31 3.57
C GLN A 214 -2.48 22.91 3.00
N SER A 215 -3.12 21.88 3.54
CA SER A 215 -2.96 20.50 3.06
C SER A 215 -3.41 20.33 1.60
N ALA A 216 -4.46 21.02 1.16
CA ALA A 216 -4.88 21.03 -0.25
C ALA A 216 -3.80 21.61 -1.18
N LEU A 217 -3.14 22.69 -0.76
CA LEU A 217 -2.08 23.33 -1.54
C LEU A 217 -0.80 22.49 -1.56
N ASP A 218 -0.41 21.92 -0.43
CA ASP A 218 0.75 21.02 -0.34
C ASP A 218 0.52 19.78 -1.23
N ARG A 219 -0.72 19.25 -1.24
CA ARG A 219 -1.08 18.12 -2.08
C ARG A 219 -1.07 18.47 -3.57
N LEU A 220 -1.50 19.68 -3.94
CA LEU A 220 -1.41 20.16 -5.33
C LEU A 220 0.03 20.15 -5.84
N GLU A 221 0.99 20.59 -5.03
CA GLU A 221 2.42 20.55 -5.39
C GLU A 221 2.93 19.11 -5.56
N SER A 222 2.62 18.22 -4.61
CA SER A 222 2.97 16.80 -4.69
C SER A 222 2.38 16.10 -5.93
N LEU A 223 1.14 16.44 -6.31
CA LEU A 223 0.52 15.94 -7.55
C LEU A 223 1.23 16.46 -8.80
N GLY A 224 1.69 17.71 -8.79
CA GLY A 224 2.53 18.25 -9.86
C GLY A 224 3.83 17.46 -10.04
N SER A 225 4.48 17.07 -8.94
CA SER A 225 5.66 16.19 -8.99
C SER A 225 5.33 14.81 -9.57
N LEU A 226 4.20 14.21 -9.16
CA LEU A 226 3.75 12.93 -9.72
C LEU A 226 3.45 13.03 -11.22
N VAL A 227 2.78 14.10 -11.68
CA VAL A 227 2.55 14.36 -13.10
C VAL A 227 3.87 14.44 -13.87
N GLY A 228 4.86 15.17 -13.34
CA GLY A 228 6.20 15.26 -13.93
C GLY A 228 6.86 13.89 -14.06
N GLU A 229 6.86 13.10 -12.99
CA GLU A 229 7.42 11.74 -12.97
C GLU A 229 6.77 10.82 -14.01
N MET A 230 5.44 10.86 -14.14
CA MET A 230 4.74 10.05 -15.14
C MET A 230 5.06 10.50 -16.57
N LEU A 231 5.18 11.81 -16.81
CA LEU A 231 5.58 12.34 -18.11
C LEU A 231 7.01 11.95 -18.48
N GLU A 232 7.92 11.95 -17.53
CA GLU A 232 9.30 11.48 -17.71
C GLU A 232 9.33 9.97 -18.04
N ASN A 233 8.58 9.15 -17.30
CA ASN A 233 8.50 7.71 -17.52
C ASN A 233 7.84 7.34 -18.87
N LEU A 234 6.87 8.13 -19.34
CA LEU A 234 6.16 7.90 -20.60
C LEU A 234 6.91 8.47 -21.82
N GLY A 235 7.60 9.58 -21.66
CA GLY A 235 8.15 10.37 -22.75
C GLY A 235 7.07 11.02 -23.64
N GLU A 236 7.51 11.92 -24.54
CA GLU A 236 6.60 12.79 -25.31
C GLU A 236 5.60 12.04 -26.20
N LYS A 237 5.97 10.87 -26.74
CA LYS A 237 5.16 10.15 -27.73
C LYS A 237 4.12 9.20 -27.13
N ALA A 238 4.37 8.70 -25.92
CA ALA A 238 3.48 7.75 -25.25
C ALA A 238 2.62 8.39 -24.16
N ALA A 239 2.95 9.62 -23.75
CA ALA A 239 2.10 10.40 -22.86
C ALA A 239 0.76 10.70 -23.54
N GLY A 240 -0.31 10.31 -22.87
CA GLY A 240 -1.67 10.64 -23.25
C GLY A 240 -1.80 12.16 -23.39
N PRO A 241 -2.61 12.62 -24.37
CA PRO A 241 -2.86 14.04 -24.53
C PRO A 241 -3.33 14.62 -23.20
N ASP A 242 -3.06 15.89 -22.96
CA ASP A 242 -3.61 16.60 -21.80
C ASP A 242 -5.13 16.65 -21.94
N ALA A 243 -5.78 15.57 -21.49
CA ALA A 243 -7.20 15.41 -21.59
C ALA A 243 -7.84 16.35 -20.59
N PRO A 244 -8.91 17.05 -20.96
CA PRO A 244 -9.54 18.01 -20.09
C PRO A 244 -10.06 17.37 -18.79
N ALA A 245 -9.26 17.44 -17.72
CA ALA A 245 -9.59 17.07 -16.34
C ALA A 245 -10.68 17.95 -15.69
N TRP A 246 -11.27 18.86 -16.46
CA TRP A 246 -12.05 20.00 -15.95
C TRP A 246 -13.44 19.64 -15.40
N LYS A 247 -13.89 18.38 -15.54
CA LYS A 247 -15.21 17.96 -15.08
C LYS A 247 -15.11 17.28 -13.72
N LEU A 248 -15.42 18.05 -12.68
CA LEU A 248 -15.65 17.54 -11.32
C LEU A 248 -17.11 17.13 -11.18
N ASP A 249 -17.35 15.90 -10.73
CA ASP A 249 -18.69 15.36 -10.52
C ASP A 249 -18.81 14.73 -9.12
N PRO A 250 -19.50 15.39 -8.16
CA PRO A 250 -20.06 16.74 -8.24
C PRO A 250 -18.98 17.83 -8.13
N SER A 251 -19.31 19.04 -8.59
CA SER A 251 -18.51 20.23 -8.28
C SER A 251 -18.77 20.68 -6.83
N PRO A 252 -17.73 21.03 -6.05
CA PRO A 252 -17.91 21.40 -4.66
C PRO A 252 -18.61 22.76 -4.55
N THR A 253 -19.50 22.90 -3.57
CA THR A 253 -20.24 24.15 -3.30
C THR A 253 -19.91 24.76 -1.95
N ASP A 254 -19.33 23.97 -1.06
CA ASP A 254 -19.04 24.30 0.34
C ASP A 254 -17.87 23.44 0.85
N ALA A 255 -17.42 23.69 2.08
CA ALA A 255 -16.30 22.96 2.67
C ALA A 255 -16.58 21.45 2.83
N GLU A 256 -17.83 21.06 3.07
CA GLU A 256 -18.21 19.65 3.27
C GLU A 256 -18.13 18.87 1.95
N SER A 257 -18.75 19.38 0.89
CA SER A 257 -18.67 18.81 -0.46
C SER A 257 -17.25 18.87 -1.02
N ALA A 258 -16.46 19.88 -0.66
CA ALA A 258 -15.03 19.97 -0.98
C ALA A 258 -14.20 18.85 -0.30
N ALA A 259 -14.46 18.57 0.98
CA ALA A 259 -13.83 17.45 1.69
C ALA A 259 -14.22 16.11 1.06
N GLN A 260 -15.49 15.89 0.75
CA GLN A 260 -15.96 14.68 0.06
C GLN A 260 -15.30 14.50 -1.32
N LEU A 261 -15.15 15.59 -2.08
CA LEU A 261 -14.42 15.56 -3.34
C LEU A 261 -12.97 15.14 -3.12
N ALA A 262 -12.26 15.72 -2.14
CA ALA A 262 -10.87 15.34 -1.84
C ALA A 262 -10.73 13.83 -1.56
N LEU A 263 -11.66 13.26 -0.77
CA LEU A 263 -11.67 11.81 -0.51
C LEU A 263 -11.82 10.99 -1.79
N SER A 264 -12.74 11.38 -2.68
CA SER A 264 -12.97 10.68 -3.94
C SER A 264 -11.78 10.76 -4.90
N LEU A 265 -11.08 11.90 -4.94
CA LEU A 265 -9.89 12.09 -5.76
C LEU A 265 -8.74 11.22 -5.23
N GLU A 266 -8.52 11.18 -3.92
CA GLU A 266 -7.48 10.33 -3.34
C GLU A 266 -7.78 8.84 -3.46
N ASP A 267 -9.05 8.43 -3.45
CA ASP A 267 -9.45 7.05 -3.72
C ASP A 267 -9.13 6.66 -5.17
N ALA A 268 -9.38 7.56 -6.13
CA ALA A 268 -9.04 7.33 -7.53
C ALA A 268 -7.53 7.30 -7.78
N VAL A 269 -6.78 8.22 -7.16
CA VAL A 269 -5.31 8.23 -7.21
C VAL A 269 -4.73 6.96 -6.60
N ALA A 270 -5.14 6.59 -5.38
CA ALA A 270 -4.66 5.37 -4.73
C ALA A 270 -4.98 4.11 -5.56
N ALA A 271 -6.18 4.02 -6.13
CA ALA A 271 -6.54 2.92 -7.02
C ALA A 271 -5.65 2.84 -8.27
N SER A 272 -5.24 3.98 -8.83
CA SER A 272 -4.31 4.02 -9.98
C SER A 272 -2.86 3.67 -9.61
N LEU A 273 -2.44 3.92 -8.37
CA LEU A 273 -1.08 3.62 -7.89
C LEU A 273 -0.90 2.14 -7.53
N LEU A 274 -1.98 1.41 -7.22
CA LEU A 274 -1.89 0.02 -6.78
C LEU A 274 -1.19 -0.92 -7.79
N PRO A 275 -1.46 -0.87 -9.12
CA PRO A 275 -0.71 -1.66 -10.09
C PRO A 275 0.80 -1.38 -10.05
N TRP A 276 1.20 -0.12 -9.96
CA TRP A 276 2.61 0.27 -9.86
C TRP A 276 3.26 -0.24 -8.56
N LEU A 277 2.57 -0.10 -7.43
CA LEU A 277 3.07 -0.60 -6.14
C LEU A 277 3.29 -2.12 -6.11
N ARG A 278 2.56 -2.89 -6.93
CA ARG A 278 2.79 -4.34 -7.05
C ARG A 278 4.11 -4.67 -7.73
N THR A 279 4.61 -3.78 -8.58
CA THR A 279 5.80 -4.04 -9.40
C THR A 279 7.02 -3.29 -8.90
N ASP A 280 6.83 -2.17 -8.20
CA ASP A 280 7.91 -1.28 -7.80
C ASP A 280 7.59 -0.65 -6.43
N PRO A 281 8.44 -0.87 -5.41
CA PRO A 281 8.24 -0.32 -4.08
C PRO A 281 8.34 1.21 -4.03
N ALA A 282 8.94 1.88 -5.01
CA ALA A 282 9.04 3.35 -5.03
C ALA A 282 7.66 4.04 -5.03
N ALA A 283 6.63 3.36 -5.55
CA ALA A 283 5.24 3.83 -5.50
C ALA A 283 4.72 4.02 -4.07
N ALA A 284 5.36 3.42 -3.05
CA ALA A 284 4.98 3.53 -1.65
C ALA A 284 4.97 5.00 -1.18
N LEU A 285 5.91 5.83 -1.65
CA LEU A 285 5.95 7.26 -1.33
C LEU A 285 4.69 7.97 -1.86
N ARG A 286 4.25 7.64 -3.08
CA ARG A 286 3.04 8.23 -3.68
C ARG A 286 1.77 7.79 -2.98
N VAL A 287 1.73 6.54 -2.52
CA VAL A 287 0.62 6.03 -1.70
C VAL A 287 0.59 6.72 -0.34
N TRP A 288 1.75 6.95 0.30
CA TRP A 288 1.84 7.72 1.54
C TRP A 288 1.31 9.14 1.38
N GLU A 289 1.78 9.88 0.37
CA GLU A 289 1.34 11.26 0.08
C GLU A 289 -0.18 11.35 -0.10
N SER A 290 -0.75 10.39 -0.83
CA SER A 290 -2.19 10.29 -1.03
C SER A 290 -2.94 10.00 0.28
N ALA A 291 -2.39 9.17 1.16
CA ALA A 291 -3.02 8.81 2.43
C ALA A 291 -2.96 9.98 3.43
N ARG A 292 -1.83 10.69 3.48
CA ARG A 292 -1.64 11.92 4.26
C ARG A 292 -2.60 13.03 3.84
N ALA A 293 -2.82 13.19 2.54
CA ALA A 293 -3.78 14.17 2.03
C ALA A 293 -5.21 13.83 2.50
N ARG A 294 -5.60 12.56 2.41
CA ARG A 294 -6.92 12.09 2.89
C ARG A 294 -7.16 12.39 4.37
N GLU A 295 -6.15 12.19 5.22
CA GLU A 295 -6.21 12.46 6.67
C GLU A 295 -6.51 13.93 7.01
N ALA A 296 -6.24 14.87 6.10
CA ALA A 296 -6.58 16.28 6.31
C ALA A 296 -8.09 16.55 6.18
N PHE A 297 -8.84 15.70 5.48
CA PHE A 297 -10.25 15.90 5.16
C PHE A 297 -11.19 14.87 5.84
N ALA A 298 -10.63 13.82 6.43
CA ALA A 298 -11.35 12.79 7.18
C ALA A 298 -10.46 12.14 8.23
N ALA A 299 -11.03 11.27 9.06
CA ALA A 299 -10.25 10.43 9.97
C ALA A 299 -9.25 9.56 9.18
N PRO A 300 -8.06 9.26 9.77
CA PRO A 300 -7.11 8.36 9.14
C PRO A 300 -7.74 7.00 8.84
N GLN A 301 -7.44 6.48 7.66
CA GLN A 301 -7.92 5.18 7.23
C GLN A 301 -6.87 4.11 7.59
N PRO A 302 -7.24 3.05 8.33
CA PRO A 302 -6.29 2.00 8.72
C PRO A 302 -5.82 1.14 7.55
N LEU A 303 -6.65 0.96 6.52
CA LEU A 303 -6.33 0.19 5.31
C LEU A 303 -7.04 0.80 4.10
N ARG A 304 -6.30 1.03 3.02
CA ARG A 304 -6.83 1.56 1.76
C ARG A 304 -7.30 0.45 0.83
N TYR A 305 -6.64 -0.69 0.87
CA TYR A 305 -6.96 -1.83 0.02
C TYR A 305 -7.66 -2.92 0.83
N THR A 306 -8.60 -3.60 0.17
CA THR A 306 -9.17 -4.83 0.71
C THR A 306 -8.32 -6.00 0.26
N TYR A 307 -7.95 -6.85 1.19
CA TYR A 307 -7.20 -8.07 0.91
C TYR A 307 -8.15 -9.26 1.09
N ASP A 308 -8.34 -10.03 0.03
CA ASP A 308 -9.01 -11.33 0.17
C ASP A 308 -8.08 -12.25 0.97
N ALA A 309 -8.62 -12.92 1.98
CA ALA A 309 -7.93 -14.05 2.60
C ALA A 309 -7.69 -15.10 1.52
N GLY A 310 -6.47 -15.14 0.97
CA GLY A 310 -6.13 -16.07 -0.09
C GLY A 310 -6.39 -17.53 0.34
N PRO A 311 -6.60 -18.46 -0.61
CA PRO A 311 -6.95 -19.85 -0.34
C PRO A 311 -5.82 -20.71 0.30
N GLU A 312 -4.90 -20.11 1.05
CA GLU A 312 -3.83 -20.80 1.77
C GLU A 312 -3.73 -20.34 3.24
N SER A 313 -4.89 -20.19 3.90
CA SER A 313 -4.89 -20.57 5.32
C SER A 313 -4.90 -22.09 5.37
N PRO A 314 -3.81 -22.77 5.80
CA PRO A 314 -3.91 -24.18 6.15
C PRO A 314 -4.97 -24.25 7.23
N LYS A 315 -6.15 -24.79 6.89
CA LYS A 315 -7.17 -25.07 7.89
C LYS A 315 -6.50 -25.94 8.94
N ALA A 316 -6.41 -25.44 10.17
CA ALA A 316 -6.10 -26.27 11.32
C ALA A 316 -7.18 -27.36 11.34
N GLY A 317 -6.81 -28.58 10.93
CA GLY A 317 -7.67 -29.73 11.01
C GLY A 317 -7.96 -29.99 12.49
N THR A 318 -9.21 -29.79 12.88
CA THR A 318 -9.80 -30.39 14.09
C THR A 318 -9.91 -31.90 13.94
#